data_AF-A0A920W246-F1
#
_entry.id   AF-A0A920W246-F1
#
_cell.length_a   1.000
_cell.length_b   1.000
_cell.length_c   1.000
_cell.angle_alpha   90.00
_cell.angle_beta   90.00
_cell.angle_gamma   90.00
#
_symmetry.space_group_name_H-M   'P 1'
#
loop_
_entity.id
_entity.type
_entity.pdbx_description
1 polymer ?
#
loop_
_entity_poly.entity_id
_entity_poly.type
_entity_poly.pdbx_seq_one_letter_code
_entity_poly.pdbx_strand_id
1 'polypeptide(L)' 'MTRKAFENAIAVIMAIGGSTNAVLHLLAIAHSADVELTIDDFESIRKKIPLFCDLKPSGPYVAVDFTMPAEFHR' A
#
# COMPACT_ATOMS: atom_id res chain seq x y z
N MET A 1 7.80 9.93 -12.69
CA MET A 1 7.39 8.67 -12.03
C MET A 1 7.23 7.59 -13.10
N THR A 2 7.40 6.31 -12.79
CA THR A 2 7.29 5.23 -13.78
C THR A 2 6.17 4.26 -13.41
N ARG A 3 5.62 3.55 -14.40
CA ARG A 3 4.66 2.46 -14.20
C ARG A 3 5.12 1.48 -13.13
N LYS A 4 6.39 1.08 -13.17
CA LYS A 4 6.97 0.16 -12.18
C LYS A 4 6.95 0.72 -10.75
N ALA A 5 7.17 2.03 -10.58
CA ALA A 5 7.10 2.65 -9.27
C ALA A 5 5.67 2.60 -8.69
N PHE A 6 4.64 2.80 -9.52
CA PHE A 6 3.25 2.66 -9.09
C PHE A 6 2.90 1.22 -8.72
N GLU A 7 3.34 0.23 -9.51
CA GLU A 7 3.14 -1.19 -9.18
C GLU A 7 3.79 -1.54 -7.83
N ASN A 8 5.00 -1.05 -7.58
CA ASN A 8 5.69 -1.25 -6.30
C ASN A 8 4.93 -0.58 -5.15
N ALA A 9 4.41 0.63 -5.35
CA ALA A 9 3.62 1.33 -4.35
C ALA A 9 2.34 0.55 -4.00
N ILE A 10 1.61 0.05 -5.01
CA ILE A 10 0.43 -0.79 -4.82
C ILE A 10 0.79 -2.06 -4.05
N ALA A 11 1.89 -2.73 -4.41
CA ALA A 11 2.32 -3.94 -3.71
C ALA A 11 2.59 -3.68 -2.22
N VAL A 12 3.27 -2.57 -1.88
CA VAL A 12 3.51 -2.18 -0.49
C VAL A 12 2.19 -1.88 0.24
N ILE A 13 1.28 -1.12 -0.37
CA ILE A 13 -0.03 -0.80 0.23
C ILE A 13 -0.83 -2.07 0.51
N MET A 14 -0.85 -3.04 -0.41
CA MET A 14 -1.54 -4.31 -0.23
C MET A 14 -0.88 -5.16 0.87
N ALA A 15 0.45 -5.18 0.92
CA ALA A 15 1.22 -5.91 1.93
C ALA A 15 0.95 -5.42 3.36
N ILE A 16 0.76 -4.10 3.55
CA ILE A 16 0.62 -3.51 4.88
C ILE A 16 -0.84 -3.28 5.31
N GLY A 17 -1.82 -3.59 4.45
CA GLY A 17 -3.23 -3.25 4.72
C GLY A 17 -3.48 -1.74 4.73
N GLY A 18 -2.85 -1.02 3.79
CA GLY A 18 -2.93 0.44 3.72
C GLY A 18 -4.35 0.96 3.45
N SER A 19 -4.54 2.26 3.66
CA SER A 19 -5.86 2.92 3.47
C SER A 19 -6.40 2.71 2.06
N THR A 20 -7.70 2.44 1.94
CA THR A 20 -8.40 2.39 0.65
C THR A 20 -8.31 3.72 -0.12
N ASN A 21 -8.13 4.85 0.58
CA ASN A 21 -7.88 6.16 -0.05
C ASN A 21 -6.58 6.19 -0.87
N ALA A 22 -5.63 5.29 -0.61
CA ALA A 22 -4.41 5.20 -1.40
C ALA A 22 -4.69 4.83 -2.86
N VAL A 23 -5.79 4.13 -3.15
CA VAL A 23 -6.24 3.88 -4.53
C VAL A 23 -6.54 5.18 -5.25
N LEU A 24 -7.33 6.07 -4.63
CA LEU A 24 -7.69 7.37 -5.18
C LEU A 24 -6.45 8.24 -5.44
N HIS A 25 -5.56 8.31 -4.44
CA HIS A 25 -4.35 9.13 -4.55
C HIS A 25 -3.38 8.59 -5.60
N LEU A 26 -3.16 7.27 -5.68
CA LEU A 26 -2.26 6.71 -6.69
C LEU A 26 -2.79 6.89 -8.11
N LEU A 27 -4.10 6.77 -8.34
CA LEU A 27 -4.71 7.06 -9.64
C LEU A 27 -4.53 8.54 -10.02
N ALA A 28 -4.76 9.47 -9.08
CA ALA A 28 -4.57 10.91 -9.32
C ALA A 28 -3.10 11.28 -9.61
N ILE A 29 -2.15 10.67 -8.89
CA ILE A 29 -0.72 10.91 -9.09
C ILE A 29 -0.25 10.31 -10.43
N ALA A 30 -0.74 9.11 -10.79
CA ALA A 30 -0.43 8.47 -12.08
C ALA A 30 -0.95 9.31 -13.26
N HIS A 31 -2.19 9.79 -13.17
CA HIS A 31 -2.77 10.71 -14.16
C HIS A 31 -1.93 11.99 -14.29
N SER A 32 -1.53 12.60 -13.17
CA SER A 32 -0.69 13.81 -13.16
C SER A 32 0.73 13.58 -13.70
N ALA A 33 1.20 12.33 -13.66
CA ALA A 33 2.52 11.92 -14.15
C ALA A 33 2.48 11.34 -15.58
N ASP A 34 1.33 11.38 -16.26
CA ASP A 34 1.09 10.78 -17.58
C ASP A 34 1.48 9.29 -17.64
N VAL A 35 1.15 8.55 -16.58
CA VAL A 35 1.35 7.10 -16.49
C VAL A 35 0.00 6.41 -16.47
N GLU A 36 -0.20 5.47 -17.38
CA GLU A 36 -1.39 4.63 -17.39
C GLU A 36 -1.43 3.76 -16.14
N LEU A 37 -2.48 3.96 -15.34
CA LEU A 37 -2.80 3.16 -14.16
C LEU A 37 -4.31 3.07 -14.04
N THR A 38 -4.81 1.85 -13.90
CA THR A 38 -6.25 1.56 -13.82
C THR A 38 -6.60 0.93 -12.48
N ILE A 39 -7.90 0.89 -12.15
CA ILE A 39 -8.35 0.21 -10.94
C ILE A 39 -8.08 -1.31 -10.99
N ASP A 40 -8.08 -1.90 -12.19
CA ASP A 40 -7.82 -3.34 -12.39
C ASP A 40 -6.37 -3.73 -12.06
N ASP A 41 -5.43 -2.78 -12.16
CA ASP A 41 -4.04 -2.97 -11.76
C ASP A 41 -3.93 -3.27 -10.26
N PHE A 42 -4.80 -2.65 -9.43
CA PHE A 42 -4.83 -2.87 -7.99
C PHE A 42 -5.29 -4.29 -7.66
N GLU A 43 -6.36 -4.77 -8.29
CA GLU A 43 -6.86 -6.14 -8.06
C GLU A 43 -5.88 -7.19 -8.60
N SER A 44 -5.25 -6.92 -9.75
CA SER A 44 -4.24 -7.81 -10.34
C SER A 44 -3.01 -7.97 -9.46
N ILE A 45 -2.58 -6.90 -8.79
CA ILE A 45 -1.44 -6.93 -7.86
C ILE A 45 -1.86 -7.51 -6.51
N ARG A 46 -3.03 -7.15 -5.98
CA ARG A 46 -3.58 -7.68 -4.73
C ARG A 46 -3.61 -9.20 -4.70
N LYS A 47 -3.99 -9.85 -5.81
CA LYS A 47 -4.00 -11.32 -5.93
C LYS A 47 -2.63 -11.98 -5.74
N LYS A 48 -1.55 -11.24 -5.90
CA LYS A 48 -0.16 -11.75 -5.83
C LYS A 48 0.51 -11.46 -4.49
N ILE A 49 -0.02 -10.51 -3.71
CA ILE A 49 0.63 -10.02 -2.49
C ILE A 49 -0.22 -10.42 -1.27
N PRO A 50 0.27 -11.32 -0.41
CA PRO A 50 -0.41 -11.62 0.84
C PRO A 50 -0.33 -10.41 1.79
N LEU A 51 -1.29 -10.32 2.71
CA LEU A 51 -1.25 -9.32 3.77
C LEU A 51 -0.18 -9.75 4.79
N PHE A 52 0.88 -8.94 4.93
CA PHE A 52 2.01 -9.19 5.81
C PHE A 52 1.93 -8.45 7.14
N CYS A 53 1.18 -7.35 7.21
CA CYS A 53 1.06 -6.54 8.44
C CYS A 53 -0.37 -6.50 8.96
N ASP A 54 -0.54 -6.67 10.27
CA ASP A 54 -1.81 -6.61 10.97
C ASP A 54 -1.97 -5.25 11.67
N LEU A 55 -2.11 -4.19 10.87
CA LEU A 55 -2.19 -2.81 11.37
C LEU A 55 -3.65 -2.38 11.62
N LYS A 56 -3.86 -1.50 12.59
CA LYS A 56 -5.13 -0.79 12.79
C LYS A 56 -5.52 -0.07 11.50
N PRO A 57 -6.81 -0.09 11.11
CA PRO A 57 -7.97 -0.48 11.92
C PRO A 57 -8.31 -1.98 11.95
N SER A 58 -7.66 -2.81 11.13
CA SER A 58 -7.96 -4.25 11.01
C SER A 58 -7.24 -5.13 12.03
N GLY A 59 -6.09 -4.68 12.55
CA GLY A 59 -5.24 -5.42 13.48
C GLY A 59 -4.92 -4.67 14.77
N PRO A 60 -4.17 -5.29 15.70
CA PRO A 60 -3.87 -4.70 17.00
C PRO A 60 -2.76 -3.64 16.94
N TYR A 61 -1.93 -3.64 15.90
CA TYR A 61 -0.70 -2.85 15.82
C TYR A 61 -0.91 -1.48 15.17
N VAL A 62 -0.21 -0.44 15.61
CA VAL A 62 -0.21 0.90 14.99
C VAL A 62 1.00 1.06 14.05
N ALA A 63 1.00 2.10 13.20
CA ALA A 63 2.12 2.34 12.27
C ALA A 63 3.49 2.53 12.98
N VAL A 64 3.48 2.95 14.25
CA VAL A 64 4.68 3.01 15.09
C VAL A 64 5.23 1.61 15.35
N ASP A 65 4.37 0.60 15.48
CA ASP A 65 4.77 -0.80 15.70
C ASP A 65 5.49 -1.42 14.51
N PHE A 66 5.20 -0.91 13.31
CA PHE A 66 5.90 -1.29 12.08
C PHE A 66 7.30 -0.68 11.97
N THR A 67 7.54 0.47 12.60
CA THR A 67 8.78 1.25 12.42
C THR A 67 9.72 1.18 13.62
N MET A 68 9.21 0.85 14.81
CA MET A 68 10.02 0.65 16.01
C MET A 68 10.41 -0.81 16.22
N PRO A 69 11.68 -1.10 16.57
CA PRO A 69 12.09 -2.41 17.04
C PRO A 69 11.24 -2.84 18.24
N ALA A 70 10.91 -4.14 18.33
CA ALA A 70 10.03 -4.69 19.38
C ALA A 70 10.49 -4.36 20.82
N GLU A 71 11.76 -4.05 21.00
CA GLU A 71 12.42 -3.62 22.24
C GLU A 71 12.02 -2.20 22.72
N PHE A 72 11.31 -1.41 21.90
CA PHE A 72 10.82 -0.07 22.25
C PHE A 72 9.32 0.01 22.51
N HIS A 73 8.59 -1.11 22.39
CA HIS A 73 7.16 -1.19 22.73
C HIS A 73 6.99 -1.34 24.25
N ARG A 74 6.93 -0.21 24.96
CA ARG A 74 6.54 -0.12 26.38
C ARG A 74 5.08 0.29 26.53
#